data_AF-A0A953YJU6-F1
#
_entry.id   AF-A0A953YJU6-F1
#
_cell.length_a   1.000
_cell.length_b   1.000
_cell.length_c   1.000
_cell.angle_alpha   90.00
_cell.angle_beta   90.00
_cell.angle_gamma   90.00
#
_symmetry.space_group_name_H-M   'P 1'
#
loop_
_entity.id
_entity.type
_entity.pdbx_description
1 polymer ?
#
loop_
_entity_poly.entity_id
_entity_poly.type
_entity_poly.pdbx_seq_one_letter_code
_entity_poly.pdbx_strand_id
1 'polypeptide(L)'
;MASPYRSIPAEGQFDKTSCWAASLCWWLKAAKDGRPQWSQSKIISEYNKHCDPDTGVFVVKDIMDVFGKDSRLKMSLGVFEVSKYKHHRALPLGDAPVFILFRHKEGFTHANVVFEPNDQARTVACMEPLFPRPGKDGQRTGKIETRKCDEYYADTHVVLGWPTVKFS
;
A
#
# COMPACT_ATOMS: atom_id res chain seq x y z
N MET A 1 0.43 22.65 -7.45
CA MET A 1 -0.73 22.43 -6.56
C MET A 1 -0.32 21.38 -5.54
N ALA A 2 -0.56 21.58 -4.24
CA ALA A 2 -0.33 20.52 -3.26
C ALA A 2 -1.28 19.35 -3.58
N SER A 3 -0.80 18.10 -3.60
CA SER A 3 -1.73 17.01 -3.92
C SER A 3 -2.75 16.83 -2.79
N PRO A 4 -3.99 16.47 -3.12
CA PRO A 4 -5.06 16.31 -2.14
C PRO A 4 -4.82 15.14 -1.17
N TYR A 5 -3.81 14.31 -1.43
CA TYR A 5 -3.53 13.11 -0.66
C TYR A 5 -2.95 13.42 0.72
N ARG A 6 -2.13 14.48 0.85
CA ARG A 6 -1.52 14.86 2.14
C ARG A 6 -2.53 15.32 3.19
N SER A 7 -3.72 15.79 2.77
CA SER A 7 -4.79 16.18 3.71
C SER A 7 -5.63 15.01 4.21
N ILE A 8 -5.47 13.80 3.65
CA ILE A 8 -6.16 12.62 4.15
C ILE A 8 -5.42 12.15 5.41
N PRO A 9 -6.10 12.05 6.58
CA PRO A 9 -5.47 11.56 7.79
C PRO A 9 -4.79 10.20 7.55
N ALA A 10 -3.59 10.04 8.09
CA ALA A 10 -2.88 8.76 8.02
C ALA A 10 -3.68 7.67 8.77
N GLU A 11 -3.49 6.43 8.35
CA GLU A 11 -4.21 5.28 8.89
C GLU A 11 -3.19 4.32 9.52
N GLY A 12 -3.19 4.19 10.84
CA GLY A 12 -2.29 3.29 11.55
C GLY A 12 -2.83 1.86 11.63
N GLN A 13 -1.95 0.86 11.48
CA GLN A 13 -2.36 -0.55 11.56
C GLN A 13 -2.77 -0.96 12.98
N PHE A 14 -3.90 -1.65 13.10
CA PHE A 14 -4.45 -2.11 14.38
C PHE A 14 -3.50 -3.00 15.17
N ASP A 15 -2.79 -3.90 14.50
CA ASP A 15 -1.89 -4.88 15.09
C ASP A 15 -0.62 -5.01 14.24
N LYS A 16 0.26 -5.96 14.54
CA LYS A 16 1.54 -6.13 13.83
C LYS A 16 1.40 -6.64 12.38
N THR A 17 0.25 -7.18 11.98
CA THR A 17 0.08 -7.84 10.68
C THR A 17 -0.94 -7.16 9.77
N SER A 18 -1.70 -6.18 10.27
CA SER A 18 -2.75 -5.43 9.56
C SER A 18 -2.25 -4.24 8.71
N CYS A 19 -0.96 -4.17 8.38
CA CYS A 19 -0.41 -3.14 7.50
C CYS A 19 -1.14 -3.03 6.14
N TRP A 20 -1.54 -4.18 5.58
CA TRP A 20 -2.30 -4.28 4.34
C TRP A 20 -3.70 -3.68 4.47
N ALA A 21 -4.37 -3.89 5.61
CA ALA A 21 -5.72 -3.42 5.85
C ALA A 21 -5.75 -1.90 6.04
N ALA A 22 -4.79 -1.37 6.81
CA ALA A 22 -4.60 0.07 6.97
C ALA A 22 -4.28 0.76 5.64
N SER A 23 -3.37 0.16 4.86
CA SER A 23 -3.02 0.66 3.53
C SER A 23 -4.20 0.63 2.56
N LEU A 24 -4.98 -0.45 2.53
CA LEU A 24 -6.17 -0.53 1.67
C LEU A 24 -7.25 0.46 2.12
N CYS A 25 -7.47 0.62 3.43
CA CYS A 25 -8.42 1.59 4.00
C CYS A 25 -8.11 3.01 3.52
N TRP A 26 -6.85 3.41 3.64
CA TRP A 26 -6.41 4.73 3.19
C TRP A 26 -6.46 4.86 1.66
N TRP A 27 -6.03 3.84 0.92
CA TRP A 27 -6.06 3.84 -0.54
C TRP A 27 -7.47 4.01 -1.08
N LEU A 28 -8.47 3.34 -0.50
CA LEU A 28 -9.88 3.47 -0.88
C LEU A 28 -10.42 4.90 -0.68
N LYS A 29 -9.99 5.59 0.38
CA LYS A 29 -10.30 7.00 0.63
C LYS A 29 -9.63 7.91 -0.42
N ALA A 30 -8.38 7.60 -0.77
CA ALA A 30 -7.55 8.43 -1.65
C ALA A 30 -7.89 8.26 -3.14
N ALA A 31 -8.08 7.03 -3.62
CA ALA A 31 -8.35 6.71 -5.02
C ALA A 31 -9.74 7.18 -5.48
N LYS A 32 -10.72 7.32 -4.57
CA LYS A 32 -12.10 7.76 -4.84
C LYS A 32 -12.74 6.96 -5.99
N ASP A 33 -13.66 7.56 -6.74
CA ASP A 33 -14.31 6.96 -7.92
C ASP A 33 -15.18 5.72 -7.62
N GLY A 34 -16.22 5.91 -6.78
CA GLY A 34 -17.24 4.90 -6.50
C GLY A 34 -16.74 3.65 -5.78
N ARG A 35 -15.50 3.66 -5.27
CA ARG A 35 -14.92 2.62 -4.43
C ARG A 35 -15.55 2.64 -3.02
N PRO A 36 -15.62 1.49 -2.35
CA PRO A 36 -16.18 1.42 -1.00
C PRO A 36 -15.39 2.28 -0.01
N GLN A 37 -16.08 2.86 0.97
CA GLN A 37 -15.46 3.60 2.08
C GLN A 37 -15.40 2.69 3.31
N TRP A 38 -14.57 1.65 3.25
CA TRP A 38 -14.47 0.67 4.34
C TRP A 38 -13.50 1.10 5.44
N SER A 39 -13.85 0.78 6.68
CA SER A 39 -12.93 0.83 7.81
C SER A 39 -11.92 -0.32 7.74
N GLN A 40 -10.82 -0.21 8.49
CA GLN A 40 -9.89 -1.32 8.70
C GLN A 40 -10.59 -2.60 9.20
N SER A 41 -11.49 -2.47 10.19
CA SER A 41 -12.25 -3.61 10.71
C SER A 41 -13.09 -4.30 9.64
N LYS A 42 -13.73 -3.52 8.75
CA LYS A 42 -14.52 -4.06 7.64
C LYS A 42 -13.62 -4.79 6.64
N ILE A 43 -12.48 -4.20 6.27
CA ILE A 43 -11.49 -4.81 5.37
C ILE A 43 -10.97 -6.13 5.94
N ILE A 44 -10.61 -6.15 7.24
CA ILE A 44 -10.19 -7.38 7.92
C ILE A 44 -11.32 -8.42 7.87
N SER A 45 -12.56 -8.05 8.20
CA SER A 45 -13.68 -9.00 8.15
C SER A 45 -13.92 -9.62 6.76
N GLU A 46 -13.67 -8.86 5.69
CA GLU A 46 -13.85 -9.34 4.31
C GLU A 46 -12.75 -10.31 3.89
N TYR A 47 -11.50 -10.05 4.31
CA TYR A 47 -10.34 -10.73 3.74
C TYR A 47 -9.52 -11.59 4.72
N ASN A 48 -9.80 -11.56 6.02
CA ASN A 48 -9.02 -12.33 7.02
C ASN A 48 -9.08 -13.85 6.78
N LYS A 49 -10.10 -14.34 6.09
CA LYS A 49 -10.20 -15.74 5.64
C LYS A 49 -9.10 -16.15 4.63
N HIS A 50 -8.36 -15.18 4.09
CA HIS A 50 -7.23 -15.36 3.19
C HIS A 50 -5.88 -15.08 3.88
N CYS A 51 -5.90 -14.73 5.16
CA CYS A 51 -4.68 -14.65 5.95
C CYS A 51 -4.25 -16.05 6.36
N ASP A 52 -2.94 -16.22 6.52
CA ASP A 52 -2.36 -17.39 7.16
C ASP A 52 -2.93 -17.52 8.59
N PRO A 53 -3.50 -18.67 8.96
CA PRO A 53 -4.24 -18.82 10.23
C PRO A 53 -3.33 -18.76 11.46
N ASP A 54 -2.05 -19.10 11.31
CA ASP A 54 -1.10 -19.16 12.42
C ASP A 54 -0.45 -17.80 12.68
N THR A 55 -0.21 -17.04 11.61
CA THR A 55 0.52 -15.77 11.67
C THR A 55 -0.37 -14.54 11.49
N GLY A 56 -1.58 -14.70 10.96
CA GLY A 56 -2.47 -13.59 10.60
C GLY A 56 -1.94 -12.72 9.46
N VAL A 57 -0.91 -13.18 8.74
CA VAL A 57 -0.29 -12.46 7.63
C VAL A 57 -1.06 -12.75 6.35
N PHE A 58 -1.39 -11.71 5.60
CA PHE A 58 -1.97 -11.86 4.28
C PHE A 58 -0.86 -12.16 3.27
N VAL A 59 -0.85 -13.39 2.74
CA VAL A 59 0.16 -13.87 1.80
C VAL A 59 0.06 -13.10 0.48
N VAL A 60 1.22 -12.67 -0.07
CA VAL A 60 1.30 -11.81 -1.26
C VAL A 60 0.55 -12.40 -2.46
N LYS A 61 0.69 -13.72 -2.69
CA LYS A 61 0.00 -14.43 -3.77
C LYS A 61 -1.52 -14.33 -3.63
N ASP A 62 -2.02 -14.42 -2.41
CA ASP A 62 -3.45 -14.34 -2.13
C ASP A 62 -3.96 -12.91 -2.26
N ILE A 63 -3.16 -11.90 -1.90
CA ILE A 63 -3.53 -10.50 -2.16
C ILE A 63 -3.73 -10.26 -3.66
N MET A 64 -2.81 -10.74 -4.51
CA MET A 64 -2.96 -10.60 -5.96
C MET A 64 -4.25 -11.22 -6.49
N ASP A 65 -4.59 -12.42 -6.01
CA ASP A 65 -5.79 -13.12 -6.46
C ASP A 65 -7.07 -12.46 -5.93
N VAL A 66 -7.10 -12.15 -4.64
CA VAL A 66 -8.30 -11.66 -3.94
C VAL A 66 -8.60 -10.22 -4.31
N PHE A 67 -7.61 -9.32 -4.22
CA PHE A 67 -7.85 -7.90 -4.56
C PHE A 67 -8.00 -7.70 -6.06
N GLY A 68 -7.30 -8.50 -6.87
CA GLY A 68 -7.39 -8.42 -8.34
C GLY A 68 -8.74 -8.88 -8.88
N LYS A 69 -9.42 -9.80 -8.19
CA LYS A 69 -10.76 -10.29 -8.57
C LYS A 69 -11.90 -9.52 -7.91
N ASP A 70 -11.63 -8.75 -6.85
CA ASP A 70 -12.67 -7.96 -6.20
C ASP A 70 -13.01 -6.70 -7.00
N SER A 71 -14.03 -6.81 -7.84
CA SER A 71 -14.51 -5.74 -8.73
C SER A 71 -14.94 -4.47 -7.98
N ARG A 72 -15.23 -4.55 -6.68
CA ARG A 72 -15.58 -3.39 -5.83
C ARG A 72 -14.38 -2.49 -5.60
N LEU A 73 -13.17 -3.06 -5.53
CA LEU A 73 -11.93 -2.30 -5.32
C LEU A 73 -11.53 -1.49 -6.57
N LYS A 74 -11.96 -1.94 -7.76
CA LYS A 74 -11.53 -1.37 -9.05
C LYS A 74 -9.99 -1.18 -9.07
N MET A 75 -9.27 -2.23 -8.71
CA MET A 75 -7.81 -2.22 -8.58
C MET A 75 -7.20 -3.17 -9.60
N SER A 76 -6.17 -2.70 -10.29
CA SER A 76 -5.32 -3.52 -11.14
C SER A 76 -4.01 -3.80 -10.41
N LEU A 77 -3.66 -5.08 -10.26
CA LEU A 77 -2.43 -5.50 -9.58
C LEU A 77 -1.41 -6.02 -10.57
N GLY A 78 -0.15 -5.72 -10.33
CA GLY A 78 0.97 -6.22 -11.12
C GLY A 78 2.19 -6.50 -10.27
N VAL A 79 2.95 -7.55 -10.63
CA VAL A 79 4.27 -7.80 -10.08
C VAL A 79 5.27 -6.98 -10.87
N PHE A 80 6.11 -6.25 -10.15
CA PHE A 80 7.10 -5.37 -10.72
C PHE A 80 8.50 -5.84 -10.33
N GLU A 81 9.31 -6.18 -11.34
CA GLU A 81 10.68 -6.62 -11.15
C GLU A 81 11.60 -5.41 -10.90
N VAL A 82 12.14 -5.31 -9.70
CA VAL A 82 12.92 -4.15 -9.21
C VAL A 82 14.23 -3.97 -9.99
N SER A 83 14.87 -5.07 -10.38
CA SER A 83 16.17 -5.10 -11.08
C SER A 83 16.21 -4.19 -12.31
N LYS A 84 15.09 -4.07 -13.01
CA LYS A 84 14.94 -3.28 -14.25
C LYS A 84 14.89 -1.76 -14.03
N TYR A 85 14.70 -1.31 -12.79
CA TYR A 85 14.40 0.11 -12.49
C TYR A 85 15.29 0.70 -11.40
N LYS A 86 15.91 -0.14 -10.56
CA LYS A 86 16.75 0.20 -9.39
C LYS A 86 17.79 1.30 -9.65
N HIS A 87 18.28 1.46 -10.88
CA HIS A 87 19.38 2.37 -11.19
C HIS A 87 18.98 3.63 -11.97
N HIS A 88 17.82 3.66 -12.62
CA HIS A 88 17.55 4.69 -13.64
C HIS A 88 16.14 5.27 -13.66
N ARG A 89 15.18 4.72 -12.89
CA ARG A 89 13.78 5.15 -12.97
C ARG A 89 13.11 5.15 -11.60
N ALA A 90 12.20 6.07 -11.38
CA ALA A 90 11.30 6.03 -10.24
C ALA A 90 10.33 4.84 -10.34
N LEU A 91 9.62 4.53 -9.25
CA LEU A 91 8.50 3.58 -9.29
C LEU A 91 7.46 4.05 -10.33
N PRO A 92 6.85 3.14 -11.11
CA PRO A 92 5.87 3.48 -12.14
C PRO A 92 4.51 3.81 -11.51
N LEU A 93 4.42 4.93 -10.79
CA LEU A 93 3.25 5.25 -9.96
C LEU A 93 2.12 5.96 -10.73
N GLY A 94 2.47 6.72 -11.77
CA GLY A 94 1.52 7.65 -12.38
C GLY A 94 1.09 8.75 -11.38
N ASP A 95 -0.04 9.40 -11.65
CA ASP A 95 -0.53 10.52 -10.83
C ASP A 95 -1.45 10.08 -9.67
N ALA A 96 -1.86 8.82 -9.66
CA ALA A 96 -2.81 8.27 -8.69
C ALA A 96 -2.09 7.60 -7.50
N PRO A 97 -2.74 7.45 -6.33
CA PRO A 97 -2.14 6.71 -5.22
C PRO A 97 -2.05 5.23 -5.58
N VAL A 98 -0.91 4.62 -5.30
CA VAL A 98 -0.62 3.21 -5.62
C VAL A 98 -0.42 2.44 -4.32
N PHE A 99 -1.18 1.36 -4.17
CA PHE A 99 -0.94 0.40 -3.11
C PHE A 99 0.34 -0.39 -3.43
N ILE A 100 1.26 -0.53 -2.47
CA ILE A 100 2.51 -1.25 -2.67
C ILE A 100 2.72 -2.31 -1.59
N LEU A 101 3.04 -3.54 -2.01
CA LEU A 101 3.58 -4.58 -1.15
C LEU A 101 5.05 -4.79 -1.48
N PHE A 102 5.88 -4.83 -0.45
CA PHE A 102 7.32 -4.94 -0.59
C PHE A 102 7.94 -5.62 0.62
N ARG A 103 9.21 -6.05 0.48
CA ARG A 103 10.02 -6.51 1.60
C ARG A 103 10.59 -5.30 2.34
N HIS A 104 10.19 -5.11 3.59
CA HIS A 104 10.80 -4.10 4.45
C HIS A 104 12.26 -4.46 4.76
N LYS A 105 13.12 -3.45 4.93
CA LYS A 105 14.57 -3.61 5.22
C LYS A 105 14.91 -4.47 6.45
N GLU A 106 13.94 -4.64 7.35
CA GLU A 106 14.07 -5.49 8.55
C GLU A 106 13.61 -6.94 8.30
N GLY A 107 13.33 -7.31 7.06
CA GLY A 107 13.03 -8.71 6.72
C GLY A 107 11.61 -9.15 7.05
N PHE A 108 10.60 -8.30 6.85
CA PHE A 108 9.19 -8.71 6.84
C PHE A 108 8.47 -8.11 5.63
N THR A 109 7.35 -8.70 5.22
CA THR A 109 6.51 -8.14 4.15
C THR A 109 5.67 -7.01 4.70
N HIS A 110 5.65 -5.87 4.01
CA HIS A 110 4.95 -4.67 4.44
C HIS A 110 4.12 -4.05 3.32
N ALA A 111 3.08 -3.32 3.71
CA ALA A 111 2.23 -2.57 2.80
C ALA A 111 2.31 -1.07 3.09
N ASN A 112 2.39 -0.26 2.03
CA ASN A 112 2.21 1.19 2.09
C ASN A 112 1.23 1.61 0.98
N VAL A 113 0.87 2.89 0.99
CA VAL A 113 0.33 3.58 -0.19
C VAL A 113 1.30 4.67 -0.58
N VAL A 114 1.78 4.67 -1.83
CA VAL A 114 2.73 5.66 -2.36
C VAL A 114 2.04 6.59 -3.35
N PHE A 115 2.44 7.87 -3.36
CA PHE A 115 1.86 8.92 -4.19
C PHE A 115 2.87 10.08 -4.36
N GLU A 116 2.56 11.06 -5.21
CA GLU A 116 3.44 12.20 -5.50
C GLU A 116 4.89 11.78 -5.82
N PRO A 117 5.13 11.01 -6.90
CA PRO A 117 6.49 10.68 -7.31
C PRO A 117 7.27 11.96 -7.64
N ASN A 118 8.52 12.00 -7.18
CA ASN A 118 9.52 12.98 -7.59
C ASN A 118 10.68 12.22 -8.23
N ASP A 119 10.66 12.17 -9.56
CA ASP A 119 11.63 11.41 -10.36
C ASP A 119 13.05 11.98 -10.22
N GLN A 120 13.19 13.29 -10.12
CA GLN A 120 14.49 13.96 -9.97
C GLN A 120 15.16 13.59 -8.63
N ALA A 121 14.39 13.64 -7.54
CA ALA A 121 14.89 13.32 -6.21
C ALA A 121 14.84 11.81 -5.87
N ARG A 122 14.20 11.00 -6.74
CA ARG A 122 13.87 9.59 -6.53
C ARG A 122 13.17 9.36 -5.19
N THR A 123 12.16 10.16 -4.93
CA THR A 123 11.35 10.07 -3.71
C THR A 123 9.88 9.95 -4.03
N VAL A 124 9.13 9.42 -3.07
CA VAL A 124 7.67 9.38 -3.10
C VAL A 124 7.15 9.84 -1.75
N ALA A 125 5.96 10.41 -1.71
CA ALA A 125 5.20 10.46 -0.47
C ALA A 125 4.59 9.08 -0.21
N CYS A 126 4.47 8.70 1.06
CA CYS A 126 3.80 7.46 1.44
C CYS A 126 2.95 7.63 2.68
N MET A 127 1.85 6.86 2.72
CA MET A 127 1.13 6.55 3.95
C MET A 127 1.77 5.31 4.57
N GLU A 128 2.46 5.51 5.69
CA GLU A 128 3.08 4.46 6.51
C GLU A 128 2.15 4.09 7.67
N PRO A 129 1.58 2.87 7.69
CA PRO A 129 0.67 2.46 8.75
C PRO A 129 1.38 2.05 10.06
N LEU A 130 2.66 1.71 10.02
CA LEU A 130 3.47 1.24 11.15
C LEU A 130 4.11 2.40 11.91
N PHE A 131 3.34 3.43 12.27
CA PHE A 131 3.81 4.56 13.07
C PHE A 131 2.92 4.81 14.30
N PRO A 132 3.50 5.07 15.50
CA PRO A 132 4.93 5.06 15.81
C PRO A 132 5.56 3.65 15.80
N ARG A 133 6.88 3.60 15.63
CA ARG A 133 7.69 2.37 15.68
C ARG A 133 8.96 2.56 16.53
N PRO A 134 9.26 1.69 17.50
CA PRO A 134 8.38 0.62 18.00
C PRO A 134 7.10 1.20 18.61
N GLY A 135 5.99 0.46 18.49
CA GLY A 135 4.67 0.91 18.92
C GLY A 135 3.81 -0.24 19.41
N LYS A 136 2.73 0.07 20.13
CA LYS A 136 1.77 -0.90 20.68
C LYS A 136 0.59 -1.11 19.73
N ASP A 137 0.06 -2.32 19.72
CA ASP A 137 -1.16 -2.63 18.98
C ASP A 137 -2.32 -1.78 19.54
N GLY A 138 -3.19 -1.31 18.65
CA GLY A 138 -4.26 -0.35 18.93
C GLY A 138 -3.81 1.10 19.10
N GLN A 139 -2.50 1.40 19.11
CA GLN A 139 -1.98 2.76 19.36
C GLN A 139 -1.26 3.38 18.15
N ARG A 140 -1.22 2.68 17.02
CA ARG A 140 -0.61 3.20 15.80
C ARG A 140 -1.56 4.17 15.13
N THR A 141 -1.06 5.34 14.79
CA THR A 141 -1.80 6.39 14.08
C THR A 141 -1.48 6.42 12.59
N GLY A 142 -0.38 5.75 12.19
CA GLY A 142 0.20 5.92 10.88
C GLY A 142 0.82 7.31 10.71
N LYS A 143 1.47 7.53 9.56
CA LYS A 143 2.09 8.81 9.21
C LYS A 143 2.16 8.99 7.70
N ILE A 144 2.02 10.23 7.24
CA ILE A 144 2.44 10.62 5.89
C ILE A 144 3.89 11.08 5.94
N GLU A 145 4.75 10.48 5.13
CA GLU A 145 6.16 10.89 5.05
C GLU A 145 6.71 10.76 3.64
N THR A 146 7.87 11.38 3.40
CA THR A 146 8.59 11.27 2.13
C THR A 146 9.68 10.22 2.27
N ARG A 147 9.72 9.26 1.36
CA ARG A 147 10.69 8.15 1.34
C ARG A 147 11.49 8.10 0.04
N LYS A 148 12.66 7.49 0.10
CA LYS A 148 13.45 7.17 -1.10
C LYS A 148 12.84 5.96 -1.79
N CYS A 149 12.76 5.97 -3.13
CA CYS A 149 12.29 4.81 -3.90
C CYS A 149 13.09 3.53 -3.58
N ASP A 150 14.37 3.69 -3.21
CA ASP A 150 15.28 2.59 -2.86
C ASP A 150 14.81 1.77 -1.65
N GLU A 151 13.98 2.34 -0.76
CA GLU A 151 13.39 1.62 0.36
C GLU A 151 12.43 0.50 -0.09
N TYR A 152 11.87 0.63 -1.29
CA TYR A 152 11.01 -0.38 -1.91
C TYR A 152 11.78 -1.36 -2.78
N TYR A 153 13.10 -1.21 -2.93
CA TYR A 153 13.96 -2.01 -3.82
C TYR A 153 14.82 -3.04 -3.08
N ALA A 154 14.46 -3.37 -1.83
CA ALA A 154 15.17 -4.37 -1.04
C ALA A 154 14.98 -5.80 -1.55
N ASP A 155 13.88 -6.06 -2.27
CA ASP A 155 13.59 -7.35 -2.90
C ASP A 155 13.76 -7.29 -4.42
N THR A 156 13.74 -8.45 -5.04
CA THR A 156 13.65 -8.70 -6.48
C THR A 156 12.33 -8.20 -7.08
N HIS A 157 11.24 -8.27 -6.32
CA HIS A 157 9.90 -7.92 -6.79
C HIS A 157 9.12 -7.09 -5.77
N VAL A 158 8.27 -6.21 -6.27
CA VAL A 158 7.21 -5.55 -5.50
C VAL A 158 5.87 -5.79 -6.18
N VAL A 159 4.78 -5.79 -5.41
CA VAL A 159 3.42 -5.77 -5.99
C VAL A 159 2.91 -4.35 -5.94
N LEU A 160 2.39 -3.87 -7.07
CA LEU A 160 1.79 -2.55 -7.20
C LEU A 160 0.30 -2.71 -7.55
N GLY A 161 -0.54 -1.92 -6.88
CA GLY A 161 -1.98 -1.85 -7.07
C GLY A 161 -2.42 -0.46 -7.50
N TRP A 162 -2.82 -0.33 -8.75
CA TRP A 162 -3.28 0.94 -9.34
C TRP A 162 -4.81 1.01 -9.37
N PRO A 163 -5.39 2.21 -9.30
CA PRO A 163 -6.79 2.39 -9.67
C PRO A 163 -7.00 1.97 -11.13
N THR A 164 -7.92 1.05 -11.38
CA THR A 164 -8.31 0.70 -12.75
C THR A 164 -9.05 1.89 -13.36
N VAL A 165 -8.50 2.46 -14.43
CA VAL A 165 -9.19 3.44 -15.27
C VAL A 165 -9.97 2.66 -16.32
N LYS A 166 -11.31 2.72 -16.26
CA LYS A 166 -12.13 2.27 -17.38
C LYS A 166 -12.28 3.46 -18.33
N PHE A 167 -11.75 3.35 -19.54
CA PHE A 167 -12.16 4.24 -20.61
C PHE A 167 -13.61 3.87 -20.96
N SER A 168 -14.53 4.76 -20.62
CA SER A 168 -15.93 4.70 -21.08
C SER A 168 -16.03 5.09 -22.54
#